data_AF-A0A959W792-F1
#
_entry.id   AF-A0A959W792-F1
#
_cell.length_a   1.000
_cell.length_b   1.000
_cell.length_c   1.000
_cell.angle_alpha   90.00
_cell.angle_beta   90.00
_cell.angle_gamma   90.00
#
_symmetry.space_group_name_H-M   'P 1'
#
loop_
_entity.id
_entity.type
_entity.pdbx_description
1 polymer ?
#
loop_
_entity_poly.entity_id
_entity_poly.type
_entity_poly.pdbx_seq_one_letter_code
_entity_poly.pdbx_strand_id
1 'polypeptide(L)'
;MAFGFGRKKEGEDAGAGGKFRHNRAAYAREDVDDSKRGRPSVSLQSYATLRGMRFRDSIRLGAFMSASPIWKEYVFNAMDGALPSGRYGLIEHELDEQALDQDGFQQAGGYYSVRTTWRNPDDWKAFLTYGALGGQKEVPNEPFAGNSGWLPATAVSIRVPQTRLIAPLDVRRKGNFPRFGVRDLGELGAPGFRATGVDKDAASEATVGEALGAGAGAALGECPYPYVRLEVGYGLVTLRRNGFASEEEIKTLVDRAERIAEAFAGACGRLARPQAFDLPVPPAEPGPELSRKQRALAEIADMGISQAAERIAAEMGLEVEDPARFQQAFPDVVMPGTARLVCRGTLPGTAVIGRIVYTAQGRRAGSTIRGGVLLPAASSAPKMPLGGEPVEATNMYGDLAGDIAVFWDRGRVSGQLGAVDLLRRALATAAELRIAST
;
A
#
# COMPACT_ATOMS: atom_id res chain seq x y z
N MET A 1 -16.96 -42.67 -56.97
CA MET A 1 -18.43 -42.51 -56.80
C MET A 1 -18.67 -42.48 -55.30
N ALA A 2 -18.83 -41.31 -54.64
CA ALA A 2 -20.09 -40.54 -54.42
C ALA A 2 -21.12 -41.39 -53.65
N PHE A 3 -21.69 -41.00 -52.50
CA PHE A 3 -22.38 -39.76 -52.07
C PHE A 3 -22.15 -39.52 -50.55
N GLY A 4 -22.28 -38.35 -49.90
CA GLY A 4 -23.02 -37.11 -50.19
C GLY A 4 -24.17 -36.91 -49.17
N PHE A 5 -24.29 -35.70 -48.60
CA PHE A 5 -25.33 -35.13 -47.67
C PHE A 5 -25.01 -35.28 -46.16
N GLY A 6 -24.84 -34.24 -45.33
CA GLY A 6 -25.25 -32.83 -45.43
C GLY A 6 -26.51 -32.58 -44.59
N ARG A 7 -26.35 -32.04 -43.37
CA ARG A 7 -27.37 -31.19 -42.74
C ARG A 7 -26.73 -30.19 -41.78
N LYS A 8 -26.64 -28.94 -42.26
CA LYS A 8 -26.60 -27.72 -41.45
C LYS A 8 -27.87 -27.65 -40.61
N LYS A 9 -27.75 -27.22 -39.35
CA LYS A 9 -28.79 -26.46 -38.66
C LYS A 9 -28.12 -25.20 -38.09
N GLU A 10 -28.29 -24.10 -38.81
CA GLU A 10 -28.26 -22.75 -38.27
C GLU A 10 -29.66 -22.43 -37.70
N GLY A 11 -29.68 -21.62 -36.65
CA GLY A 11 -30.83 -21.20 -35.84
C GLY A 11 -30.32 -20.80 -34.46
N GLU A 12 -29.70 -19.62 -34.35
CA GLU A 12 -30.30 -18.37 -33.83
C GLU A 12 -30.62 -18.39 -32.32
N ASP A 13 -29.83 -17.58 -31.61
CA ASP A 13 -30.04 -16.87 -30.34
C ASP A 13 -31.19 -17.25 -29.39
N ALA A 14 -30.81 -17.61 -28.16
CA ALA A 14 -31.12 -16.83 -26.94
C ALA A 14 -30.85 -17.70 -25.69
N GLY A 15 -29.91 -17.28 -24.84
CA GLY A 15 -29.70 -17.92 -23.54
C GLY A 15 -28.37 -17.57 -22.89
N ALA A 16 -28.29 -16.36 -22.35
CA ALA A 16 -27.19 -15.88 -21.52
C ALA A 16 -26.80 -16.91 -20.43
N GLY A 17 -25.62 -17.50 -20.58
CA GLY A 17 -25.06 -18.49 -19.64
C GLY A 17 -23.54 -18.45 -19.64
N GLY A 18 -22.95 -17.25 -19.62
CA GLY A 18 -21.51 -17.09 -19.49
C GLY A 18 -21.02 -17.75 -18.21
N LYS A 19 -20.20 -18.81 -18.35
CA LYS A 19 -19.45 -19.44 -17.26
C LYS A 19 -18.65 -18.36 -16.51
N PHE A 20 -19.12 -17.92 -15.35
CA PHE A 20 -18.31 -17.10 -14.46
C PHE A 20 -17.16 -17.97 -13.92
N ARG A 21 -15.94 -17.73 -14.42
CA ARG A 21 -14.73 -18.51 -14.14
C ARG A 21 -14.09 -18.22 -12.76
N HIS A 22 -14.55 -17.21 -12.02
CA HIS A 22 -13.93 -16.72 -10.79
C HIS A 22 -14.92 -16.73 -9.62
N ASN A 23 -14.46 -17.05 -8.41
CA ASN A 23 -15.29 -17.03 -7.20
C ASN A 23 -15.57 -15.57 -6.78
N ARG A 24 -16.72 -15.04 -7.16
CA ARG A 24 -17.14 -13.69 -6.76
C ARG A 24 -18.02 -13.79 -5.52
N ALA A 25 -17.64 -13.08 -4.47
CA ALA A 25 -18.35 -13.05 -3.20
C ALA A 25 -18.61 -11.61 -2.76
N ALA A 26 -19.41 -11.43 -1.70
CA ALA A 26 -19.73 -10.12 -1.16
C ALA A 26 -19.67 -10.14 0.36
N TYR A 27 -19.26 -9.03 0.98
CA TYR A 27 -19.27 -8.85 2.44
C TYR A 27 -20.68 -8.59 2.98
N ALA A 28 -21.58 -8.09 2.14
CA ALA A 28 -22.95 -7.77 2.49
C ALA A 28 -23.92 -8.29 1.42
N ARG A 29 -25.19 -8.47 1.77
CA ARG A 29 -26.17 -9.10 0.88
C ARG A 29 -26.54 -8.19 -0.28
N GLU A 30 -26.59 -6.89 -0.02
CA GLU A 30 -26.83 -5.82 -0.97
C GLU A 30 -25.75 -5.74 -2.06
N ASP A 31 -24.52 -6.17 -1.77
CA ASP A 31 -23.39 -6.13 -2.71
C ASP A 31 -23.31 -7.38 -3.62
N VAL A 32 -24.24 -8.33 -3.51
CA VAL A 32 -24.20 -9.60 -4.26
C VAL A 32 -24.28 -9.39 -5.76
N ASP A 33 -25.10 -8.46 -6.23
CA ASP A 33 -25.24 -8.22 -7.67
C ASP A 33 -24.03 -7.46 -8.25
N ASP A 34 -23.43 -6.58 -7.45
CA ASP A 34 -22.15 -5.93 -7.75
C ASP A 34 -21.02 -6.95 -7.82
N SER A 35 -20.99 -7.89 -6.89
CA SER A 35 -20.07 -9.01 -6.90
C SER A 35 -20.24 -9.87 -8.14
N LYS A 36 -21.47 -10.32 -8.47
CA LYS A 36 -21.73 -11.11 -9.69
C LYS A 36 -21.27 -10.36 -10.95
N ARG A 37 -21.50 -9.05 -11.01
CA ARG A 37 -21.06 -8.20 -12.13
C ARG A 37 -19.54 -8.01 -12.16
N GLY A 38 -18.89 -7.96 -10.99
CA GLY A 38 -17.44 -7.88 -10.81
C GLY A 38 -16.82 -6.55 -11.22
N ARG A 39 -17.63 -5.50 -11.32
CA ARG A 39 -17.22 -4.11 -11.62
C ARG A 39 -18.34 -3.14 -11.19
N PRO A 40 -18.01 -1.87 -10.89
CA PRO A 40 -19.04 -0.87 -10.62
C PRO A 40 -19.96 -0.68 -11.82
N SER A 41 -21.23 -0.36 -11.56
CA SER A 41 -22.22 -0.01 -12.59
C SER A 41 -22.12 1.44 -13.05
N VAL A 42 -21.38 2.27 -12.29
CA VAL A 42 -21.25 3.72 -12.49
C VAL A 42 -19.78 4.12 -12.66
N SER A 43 -19.54 5.18 -13.42
CA SER A 43 -18.24 5.84 -13.52
C SER A 43 -18.17 7.01 -12.54
N LEU A 44 -16.99 7.24 -11.97
CA LEU A 44 -16.72 8.40 -11.09
C LEU A 44 -15.94 9.52 -11.80
N GLN A 45 -15.90 9.51 -13.13
CA GLN A 45 -15.16 10.54 -13.88
C GLN A 45 -15.73 11.95 -13.65
N SER A 46 -17.05 12.11 -13.64
CA SER A 46 -17.73 13.38 -13.34
C SER A 46 -17.42 13.87 -11.93
N TYR A 47 -17.44 12.97 -10.95
CA TYR A 47 -17.04 13.26 -9.57
C TYR A 47 -15.58 13.75 -9.51
N ALA A 48 -14.65 13.08 -10.20
CA ALA A 48 -13.25 13.48 -10.25
C ALA A 48 -13.09 14.89 -10.84
N THR A 49 -13.76 15.19 -11.96
CA THR A 49 -13.77 16.53 -12.57
C THR A 49 -14.31 17.60 -11.63
N LEU A 50 -15.47 17.34 -10.99
CA LEU A 50 -16.08 18.27 -10.04
C LEU A 50 -15.17 18.59 -8.84
N ARG A 51 -14.36 17.62 -8.42
CA ARG A 51 -13.42 17.75 -7.30
C ARG A 51 -12.02 18.18 -7.70
N GLY A 52 -11.75 18.41 -8.98
CA GLY A 52 -10.41 18.74 -9.47
C GLY A 52 -9.40 17.59 -9.27
N MET A 53 -9.88 16.35 -9.17
CA MET A 53 -9.05 15.16 -9.07
C MET A 53 -8.75 14.60 -10.47
N ARG A 54 -7.59 13.94 -10.60
CA ARG A 54 -7.18 13.25 -11.82
C ARG A 54 -7.85 11.88 -11.88
N PHE A 55 -8.70 11.67 -12.88
CA PHE A 55 -9.29 10.35 -13.13
C PHE A 55 -8.26 9.42 -13.79
N ARG A 56 -8.11 8.22 -13.24
CA ARG A 56 -7.09 7.22 -13.61
C ARG A 56 -7.69 5.89 -14.04
N ASP A 57 -8.97 5.68 -13.76
CA ASP A 57 -9.73 4.45 -14.01
C ASP A 57 -9.08 3.20 -13.38
N SER A 58 -8.32 2.43 -14.15
CA SER A 58 -7.65 1.20 -13.69
C SER A 58 -6.15 1.37 -13.45
N ILE A 59 -5.60 2.59 -13.58
CA ILE A 59 -4.15 2.82 -13.38
C ILE A 59 -3.80 2.74 -11.90
N ARG A 60 -2.84 1.87 -11.58
CA ARG A 60 -2.26 1.77 -10.25
C ARG A 60 -1.19 2.84 -10.03
N LEU A 61 -1.31 3.59 -8.96
CA LEU A 61 -0.37 4.66 -8.63
C LEU A 61 0.77 4.16 -7.75
N GLY A 62 2.01 4.40 -8.19
CA GLY A 62 3.24 4.02 -7.47
C GLY A 62 3.25 4.44 -6.00
N ALA A 63 2.73 5.64 -5.71
CA ALA A 63 2.66 6.19 -4.35
C ALA A 63 1.73 5.42 -3.40
N PHE A 64 0.73 4.70 -3.94
CA PHE A 64 -0.30 3.99 -3.17
C PHE A 64 -0.27 2.48 -3.38
N MET A 65 0.82 1.93 -3.91
CA MET A 65 0.92 0.51 -4.28
C MET A 65 0.70 -0.49 -3.13
N SER A 66 0.91 -0.08 -1.89
CA SER A 66 0.64 -0.92 -0.72
C SER A 66 -0.83 -0.92 -0.30
N ALA A 67 -1.59 0.10 -0.72
CA ALA A 67 -3.02 0.20 -0.50
C ALA A 67 -3.83 -0.38 -1.68
N SER A 68 -3.36 -0.18 -2.91
CA SER A 68 -4.07 -0.64 -4.11
C SER A 68 -3.88 -2.15 -4.37
N PRO A 69 -4.85 -2.84 -5.01
CA PRO A 69 -4.73 -4.24 -5.43
C PRO A 69 -3.46 -4.53 -6.21
N ILE A 70 -3.00 -5.78 -6.21
CA ILE A 70 -1.80 -6.19 -6.97
C ILE A 70 -2.02 -6.11 -8.48
N TRP A 71 -3.25 -6.33 -8.94
CA TRP A 71 -3.61 -6.39 -10.35
C TRP A 71 -4.48 -5.20 -10.75
N LYS A 72 -4.21 -4.61 -11.92
CA LYS A 72 -4.98 -3.47 -12.42
C LYS A 72 -6.42 -3.85 -12.76
N GLU A 73 -6.65 -5.12 -13.09
CA GLU A 73 -7.95 -5.72 -13.40
C GLU A 73 -8.89 -5.73 -12.19
N TYR A 74 -8.35 -5.46 -10.99
CA TYR A 74 -9.12 -5.37 -9.76
C TYR A 74 -9.44 -3.92 -9.41
N VAL A 75 -8.94 -2.95 -10.17
CA VAL A 75 -9.05 -1.52 -9.87
C VAL A 75 -10.00 -0.86 -10.86
N PHE A 76 -10.94 -0.07 -10.34
CA PHE A 76 -11.93 0.66 -11.10
C PHE A 76 -12.09 2.06 -10.53
N ASN A 77 -12.44 3.02 -11.39
CA ASN A 77 -12.74 4.39 -10.97
C ASN A 77 -11.65 5.02 -10.06
N ALA A 78 -10.38 4.62 -10.21
CA ALA A 78 -9.29 5.21 -9.45
C ALA A 78 -9.16 6.69 -9.80
N MET A 79 -8.95 7.52 -8.79
CA MET A 79 -8.72 8.96 -8.95
C MET A 79 -7.83 9.49 -7.83
N ASP A 80 -6.94 10.41 -8.17
CA ASP A 80 -5.98 11.00 -7.23
C ASP A 80 -5.94 12.52 -7.30
N GLY A 81 -5.59 13.15 -6.19
CA GLY A 81 -5.49 14.60 -6.11
C GLY A 81 -5.56 15.12 -4.69
N ALA A 82 -5.79 16.42 -4.57
CA ALA A 82 -6.10 17.05 -3.29
C ALA A 82 -7.47 16.57 -2.80
N LEU A 83 -7.53 16.06 -1.58
CA LEU A 83 -8.79 15.86 -0.85
C LEU A 83 -9.23 17.18 -0.19
N PRO A 84 -10.45 17.29 0.38
CA PRO A 84 -10.95 18.53 0.98
C PRO A 84 -10.00 19.16 2.03
N SER A 85 -9.27 18.36 2.79
CA SER A 85 -8.23 18.80 3.74
C SER A 85 -6.96 19.36 3.08
N GLY A 86 -6.82 19.25 1.76
CA GLY A 86 -5.61 19.59 1.00
C GLY A 86 -4.56 18.48 0.96
N ARG A 87 -4.76 17.36 1.69
CA ARG A 87 -3.86 16.21 1.63
C ARG A 87 -3.97 15.50 0.29
N TYR A 88 -2.86 14.93 -0.19
CA TYR A 88 -2.85 14.09 -1.38
C TYR A 88 -3.44 12.71 -1.07
N GLY A 89 -4.43 12.30 -1.85
CA GLY A 89 -5.12 11.03 -1.66
C GLY A 89 -5.49 10.33 -2.96
N LEU A 90 -5.87 9.07 -2.82
CA LEU A 90 -6.39 8.17 -3.83
C LEU A 90 -7.76 7.66 -3.37
N ILE A 91 -8.74 7.71 -4.26
CA ILE A 91 -10.04 7.06 -4.10
C ILE A 91 -10.16 6.02 -5.21
N GLU A 92 -10.54 4.78 -4.88
CA GLU A 92 -10.72 3.73 -5.87
C GLU A 92 -11.84 2.77 -5.48
N HIS A 93 -12.49 2.20 -6.49
CA HIS A 93 -13.26 0.97 -6.36
C HIS A 93 -12.32 -0.20 -6.62
N GLU A 94 -12.36 -1.21 -5.76
CA GLU A 94 -11.51 -2.39 -5.90
C GLU A 94 -12.28 -3.70 -5.75
N LEU A 95 -11.72 -4.76 -6.34
CA LEU A 95 -11.99 -6.12 -5.92
C LEU A 95 -10.95 -6.53 -4.88
N ASP A 96 -11.38 -6.60 -3.62
CA ASP A 96 -10.56 -7.10 -2.54
C ASP A 96 -10.43 -8.62 -2.67
N GLU A 97 -9.21 -9.09 -2.95
CA GLU A 97 -8.89 -10.51 -3.08
C GLU A 97 -8.68 -11.12 -1.69
N GLN A 98 -9.52 -12.11 -1.35
CA GLN A 98 -9.47 -12.83 -0.09
C GLN A 98 -9.19 -14.31 -0.35
N ALA A 99 -8.12 -14.83 0.26
CA ALA A 99 -7.73 -16.23 0.09
C ALA A 99 -8.82 -17.18 0.62
N LEU A 100 -9.02 -18.26 -0.11
CA LEU A 100 -9.91 -19.36 0.25
C LEU A 100 -9.11 -20.61 0.60
N ASP A 101 -9.64 -21.37 1.56
CA ASP A 101 -9.28 -22.75 1.79
C ASP A 101 -10.48 -23.67 1.55
N GLN A 102 -10.39 -24.91 2.05
CA GLN A 102 -11.42 -25.93 1.95
C GLN A 102 -12.71 -25.56 2.71
N ASP A 103 -12.62 -24.73 3.75
CA ASP A 103 -13.71 -24.37 4.66
C ASP A 103 -14.33 -23.00 4.32
N GLY A 104 -13.71 -22.26 3.37
CA GLY A 104 -14.21 -20.98 2.89
C GLY A 104 -13.14 -19.90 2.93
N PHE A 105 -13.53 -18.68 3.25
CA PHE A 105 -12.56 -17.60 3.46
C PHE A 105 -11.80 -17.83 4.76
N GLN A 106 -10.47 -17.70 4.70
CA GLN A 106 -9.61 -17.79 5.89
C GLN A 106 -9.85 -16.66 6.89
N GLN A 107 -10.43 -15.55 6.42
CA GLN A 107 -10.73 -14.40 7.27
C GLN A 107 -12.11 -14.55 7.89
N ALA A 108 -12.20 -14.28 9.20
CA ALA A 108 -13.47 -14.17 9.90
C ALA A 108 -14.37 -13.12 9.23
N GLY A 109 -15.69 -13.35 9.27
CA GLY A 109 -16.69 -12.44 8.72
C GLY A 109 -17.89 -13.17 8.13
N GLY A 110 -18.96 -12.43 7.88
CA GLY A 110 -20.09 -12.92 7.09
C GLY A 110 -19.83 -12.67 5.60
N TYR A 111 -20.02 -13.69 4.77
CA TYR A 111 -19.84 -13.60 3.32
C TYR A 111 -21.04 -14.16 2.57
N TYR A 112 -21.32 -13.59 1.42
CA TYR A 112 -22.46 -13.93 0.58
C TYR A 112 -22.01 -14.40 -0.80
N SER A 113 -22.76 -15.34 -1.37
CA SER A 113 -22.50 -15.95 -2.68
C SER A 113 -21.13 -16.64 -2.81
N VAL A 114 -20.53 -17.06 -1.69
CA VAL A 114 -19.27 -17.81 -1.67
C VAL A 114 -19.44 -19.14 -2.40
N ARG A 115 -18.60 -19.39 -3.40
CA ARG A 115 -18.51 -20.69 -4.05
C ARG A 115 -17.16 -21.32 -3.76
N THR A 116 -17.09 -22.21 -2.78
CA THR A 116 -15.90 -23.03 -2.60
C THR A 116 -15.86 -24.05 -3.74
N THR A 117 -15.01 -23.81 -4.73
CA THR A 117 -14.76 -24.76 -5.82
C THR A 117 -13.47 -25.52 -5.57
N TRP A 118 -13.44 -26.28 -4.47
CA TRP A 118 -12.51 -27.40 -4.46
C TRP A 118 -13.05 -28.46 -5.42
N ARG A 119 -12.26 -28.77 -6.45
CA ARG A 119 -12.53 -29.88 -7.37
C ARG A 119 -12.41 -31.17 -6.55
N ASN A 120 -13.55 -31.63 -6.02
CA ASN A 120 -13.83 -32.93 -5.42
C ASN A 120 -12.94 -33.37 -4.22
N PRO A 121 -13.52 -33.61 -3.02
CA PRO A 121 -12.80 -34.20 -1.87
C PRO A 121 -12.18 -35.57 -2.15
N ASP A 122 -12.69 -36.31 -3.15
CA ASP A 122 -12.18 -37.62 -3.54
C ASP A 122 -11.00 -37.58 -4.52
N ASP A 123 -10.52 -36.39 -4.91
CA ASP A 123 -9.36 -36.28 -5.79
C ASP A 123 -8.07 -36.46 -4.98
N TRP A 124 -7.79 -37.70 -4.57
CA TRP A 124 -6.52 -38.12 -3.95
C TRP A 124 -5.29 -37.71 -4.79
N LYS A 125 -5.48 -37.43 -6.09
CA LYS A 125 -4.45 -36.86 -6.95
C LYS A 125 -4.16 -35.41 -6.62
N ALA A 126 -5.12 -34.60 -6.16
CA ALA A 126 -4.86 -33.25 -5.67
C ALA A 126 -4.06 -33.28 -4.36
N PHE A 127 -4.35 -34.24 -3.47
CA PHE A 127 -3.54 -34.49 -2.26
C PHE A 127 -2.09 -34.91 -2.60
N LEU A 128 -1.89 -35.75 -3.63
CA LEU A 128 -0.55 -36.07 -4.13
C LEU A 128 0.13 -34.94 -4.90
N THR A 129 -0.63 -34.13 -5.63
CA THR A 129 -0.12 -33.01 -6.43
C THR A 129 0.24 -31.81 -5.55
N TYR A 130 -0.42 -31.60 -4.40
CA TYR A 130 -0.23 -30.41 -3.58
C TYR A 130 0.25 -30.65 -2.14
N GLY A 131 0.18 -31.89 -1.62
CA GLY A 131 0.46 -32.18 -0.20
C GLY A 131 1.56 -33.22 0.08
N ALA A 132 1.64 -34.31 -0.69
CA ALA A 132 2.50 -35.45 -0.32
C ALA A 132 3.80 -35.61 -1.11
N LEU A 133 3.90 -35.03 -2.32
CA LEU A 133 5.10 -35.12 -3.19
C LEU A 133 5.65 -33.72 -3.53
N GLY A 134 5.83 -32.85 -2.53
CA GLY A 134 6.78 -31.71 -2.57
C GLY A 134 6.64 -30.65 -3.67
N GLY A 135 5.65 -30.72 -4.55
CA GLY A 135 5.50 -29.82 -5.68
C GLY A 135 4.21 -29.02 -5.57
N GLN A 136 4.14 -28.02 -4.68
CA GLN A 136 3.11 -27.00 -4.84
C GLN A 136 3.24 -26.43 -6.24
N LYS A 137 2.30 -26.75 -7.13
CA LYS A 137 2.23 -26.14 -8.44
C LYS A 137 2.11 -24.63 -8.20
N GLU A 138 3.13 -23.87 -8.54
CA GLU A 138 3.13 -22.42 -8.39
C GLU A 138 1.85 -21.88 -9.01
N VAL A 139 1.05 -21.17 -8.22
CA VAL A 139 -0.12 -20.47 -8.73
C VAL A 139 0.40 -19.47 -9.76
N PRO A 140 -0.12 -19.47 -11.01
CA PRO A 140 0.31 -18.52 -12.01
C PRO A 140 0.27 -17.10 -11.46
N ASN A 141 1.35 -16.33 -11.68
CA ASN A 141 1.43 -14.93 -11.28
C ASN A 141 0.64 -14.07 -12.28
N GLU A 142 -0.68 -14.21 -12.28
CA GLU A 142 -1.62 -13.53 -13.17
C GLU A 142 -2.94 -13.20 -12.43
N PRO A 143 -3.72 -12.21 -12.89
CA PRO A 143 -4.98 -11.84 -12.24
C PRO A 143 -5.96 -13.02 -12.22
N PHE A 144 -6.67 -13.14 -11.10
CA PHE A 144 -7.70 -14.15 -10.85
C PHE A 144 -7.24 -15.61 -10.85
N ALA A 145 -5.93 -15.88 -10.76
CA ALA A 145 -5.39 -17.24 -10.71
C ALA A 145 -5.40 -17.87 -9.30
N GLY A 146 -5.47 -17.04 -8.26
CA GLY A 146 -5.51 -17.50 -6.87
C GLY A 146 -6.76 -18.32 -6.53
N ASN A 147 -6.62 -19.26 -5.59
CA ASN A 147 -7.79 -19.84 -4.91
C ASN A 147 -8.33 -18.79 -3.93
N SER A 148 -9.02 -17.80 -4.47
CA SER A 148 -9.45 -16.60 -3.77
C SER A 148 -10.88 -16.25 -4.14
N GLY A 149 -11.52 -15.45 -3.30
CA GLY A 149 -12.74 -14.75 -3.65
C GLY A 149 -12.45 -13.27 -3.89
N TRP A 150 -13.15 -12.68 -4.85
CA TRP A 150 -13.03 -11.26 -5.19
C TRP A 150 -14.28 -10.53 -4.75
N LEU A 151 -14.12 -9.59 -3.81
CA LEU A 151 -15.22 -8.91 -3.15
C LEU A 151 -15.21 -7.41 -3.49
N PRO A 152 -16.36 -6.83 -3.90
CA PRO A 152 -16.46 -5.39 -4.12
C PRO A 152 -16.10 -4.60 -2.86
N ALA A 153 -15.25 -3.59 -3.02
CA ALA A 153 -14.89 -2.66 -1.97
C ALA A 153 -14.63 -1.26 -2.55
N THR A 154 -14.67 -0.27 -1.67
CA THR A 154 -14.25 1.10 -1.95
C THR A 154 -13.18 1.51 -0.94
N ALA A 155 -12.09 2.08 -1.43
CA ALA A 155 -10.96 2.52 -0.63
C ALA A 155 -10.72 4.03 -0.77
N VAL A 156 -10.38 4.67 0.35
CA VAL A 156 -9.78 6.01 0.38
C VAL A 156 -8.42 5.88 1.06
N SER A 157 -7.36 6.22 0.34
CA SER A 157 -5.98 6.22 0.81
C SER A 157 -5.44 7.65 0.85
N ILE A 158 -4.90 8.05 1.99
CA ILE A 158 -4.38 9.40 2.23
C ILE A 158 -2.91 9.30 2.56
N ARG A 159 -2.11 10.19 1.99
CA ARG A 159 -0.68 10.29 2.29
C ARG A 159 -0.46 10.98 3.63
N VAL A 160 0.13 10.24 4.56
CA VAL A 160 0.47 10.69 5.91
C VAL A 160 1.88 10.20 6.25
N PRO A 161 2.93 10.90 5.76
CA PRO A 161 4.33 10.49 5.92
C PRO A 161 4.73 10.11 7.35
N GLN A 162 4.15 10.79 8.35
CA GLN A 162 4.42 10.58 9.77
C GLN A 162 4.08 9.16 10.25
N THR A 163 3.15 8.47 9.60
CA THR A 163 2.76 7.09 9.97
C THR A 163 3.86 6.06 9.74
N ARG A 164 4.99 6.42 9.12
CA ARG A 164 6.17 5.53 9.02
C ARG A 164 6.88 5.33 10.35
N LEU A 165 6.65 6.24 11.31
CA LEU A 165 7.25 6.22 12.65
C LEU A 165 6.67 5.16 13.57
N ILE A 166 5.60 4.48 13.15
CA ILE A 166 4.97 3.40 13.89
C ILE A 166 4.98 2.10 13.08
N ALA A 167 4.85 0.98 13.79
CA ALA A 167 4.63 -0.30 13.13
C ALA A 167 3.32 -0.27 12.31
N PRO A 168 3.27 -0.95 11.14
CA PRO A 168 2.04 -1.03 10.36
C PRO A 168 0.90 -1.66 11.15
N LEU A 169 -0.27 -1.02 11.09
CA LEU A 169 -1.50 -1.41 11.77
C LEU A 169 -2.53 -1.92 10.74
N ASP A 170 -3.24 -2.99 11.08
CA ASP A 170 -4.44 -3.45 10.37
C ASP A 170 -5.56 -3.53 11.39
N VAL A 171 -6.52 -2.62 11.26
CA VAL A 171 -7.67 -2.45 12.17
C VAL A 171 -8.92 -2.92 11.45
N ARG A 172 -9.69 -3.80 12.08
CA ARG A 172 -10.97 -4.31 11.53
C ARG A 172 -12.02 -4.41 12.61
N ARG A 173 -13.28 -4.53 12.19
CA ARG A 173 -14.37 -4.88 13.12
C ARG A 173 -14.07 -6.20 13.83
N LYS A 174 -14.48 -6.31 15.09
CA LYS A 174 -14.31 -7.53 15.91
C LYS A 174 -14.83 -8.80 15.24
N GLY A 175 -15.93 -8.71 14.49
CA GLY A 175 -16.52 -9.83 13.76
C GLY A 175 -15.71 -10.29 12.53
N ASN A 176 -14.81 -9.44 12.03
CA ASN A 176 -14.04 -9.68 10.81
C ASN A 176 -12.54 -9.91 11.09
N PHE A 177 -12.21 -10.20 12.34
CA PHE A 177 -10.83 -10.35 12.81
C PHE A 177 -10.74 -11.55 13.75
N PRO A 178 -9.65 -12.35 13.69
CA PRO A 178 -9.48 -13.48 14.59
C PRO A 178 -9.49 -13.02 16.05
N ARG A 179 -9.79 -13.96 16.97
CA ARG A 179 -9.85 -13.65 18.41
C ARG A 179 -8.47 -13.61 19.08
N PHE A 180 -7.48 -14.31 18.53
CA PHE A 180 -6.14 -14.47 19.11
C PHE A 180 -5.09 -13.69 18.30
N GLY A 181 -4.05 -13.21 18.99
CA GLY A 181 -2.92 -12.49 18.37
C GLY A 181 -3.25 -11.04 17.95
N VAL A 182 -4.27 -10.44 18.57
CA VAL A 182 -4.80 -9.11 18.19
C VAL A 182 -5.19 -8.32 19.44
N ARG A 183 -5.04 -7.00 19.39
CA ARG A 183 -5.42 -6.08 20.48
C ARG A 183 -6.86 -5.61 20.29
N ASP A 184 -7.66 -5.70 21.34
CA ASP A 184 -8.97 -5.05 21.40
C ASP A 184 -8.80 -3.54 21.59
N LEU A 185 -9.46 -2.73 20.76
CA LEU A 185 -9.28 -1.28 20.76
C LEU A 185 -10.33 -0.53 21.59
N GLY A 186 -11.21 -1.23 22.32
CA GLY A 186 -12.26 -0.59 23.11
C GLY A 186 -11.72 0.40 24.15
N GLU A 187 -10.70 -0.01 24.91
CA GLU A 187 -10.04 0.84 25.92
C GLU A 187 -9.24 1.98 25.29
N LEU A 188 -8.85 1.84 24.03
CA LEU A 188 -8.12 2.84 23.27
C LEU A 188 -9.04 3.81 22.50
N GLY A 189 -10.36 3.73 22.68
CA GLY A 189 -11.32 4.68 22.09
C GLY A 189 -11.96 4.23 20.77
N ALA A 190 -11.78 2.98 20.34
CA ALA A 190 -12.45 2.41 19.17
C ALA A 190 -13.23 1.12 19.52
N PRO A 191 -14.32 1.22 20.30
CA PRO A 191 -15.14 0.07 20.65
C PRO A 191 -15.69 -0.63 19.39
N GLY A 192 -15.69 -1.96 19.42
CA GLY A 192 -16.12 -2.78 18.28
C GLY A 192 -15.02 -3.10 17.26
N PHE A 193 -13.79 -2.62 17.47
CA PHE A 193 -12.64 -2.88 16.59
C PHE A 193 -11.51 -3.64 17.29
N ARG A 194 -10.68 -4.30 16.48
CA ARG A 194 -9.43 -4.99 16.86
C ARG A 194 -8.32 -4.62 15.89
N ALA A 195 -7.08 -4.73 16.34
CA ALA A 195 -5.91 -4.47 15.51
C ALA A 195 -4.78 -5.50 15.69
N THR A 196 -4.03 -5.75 14.62
CA THR A 196 -2.65 -6.27 14.71
C THR A 196 -1.66 -5.11 14.72
N GLY A 197 -0.49 -5.32 15.34
CA GLY A 197 0.64 -4.39 15.26
C GLY A 197 0.67 -3.32 16.35
N VAL A 198 -0.28 -3.36 17.30
CA VAL A 198 -0.36 -2.45 18.46
C VAL A 198 0.48 -2.95 19.64
N ASP A 199 0.73 -4.26 19.70
CA ASP A 199 1.28 -5.00 20.84
C ASP A 199 2.81 -5.16 20.82
N LYS A 200 3.52 -4.45 19.94
CA LYS A 200 4.97 -4.61 19.75
C LYS A 200 5.79 -3.86 20.79
N ASP A 201 5.32 -2.72 21.27
CA ASP A 201 5.91 -1.94 22.36
C ASP A 201 4.90 -0.91 22.92
N ALA A 202 5.13 -0.44 24.15
CA ALA A 202 4.22 0.47 24.86
C ALA A 202 4.10 1.86 24.21
N ALA A 203 5.14 2.34 23.52
CA ALA A 203 5.14 3.63 22.85
C ALA A 203 4.22 3.63 21.61
N SER A 204 4.22 2.51 20.89
CA SER A 204 3.31 2.24 19.78
C SER A 204 1.86 2.19 20.26
N GLU A 205 1.57 1.48 21.36
CA GLU A 205 0.21 1.43 21.93
C GLU A 205 -0.26 2.81 22.39
N ALA A 206 0.59 3.59 23.05
CA ALA A 206 0.27 4.95 23.47
C ALA A 206 -0.03 5.87 22.27
N THR A 207 0.77 5.79 21.21
CA THR A 207 0.56 6.59 19.98
C THR A 207 -0.75 6.22 19.30
N VAL A 208 -1.09 4.93 19.25
CA VAL A 208 -2.37 4.46 18.70
C VAL A 208 -3.54 4.91 19.57
N GLY A 209 -3.43 4.79 20.88
CA GLY A 209 -4.44 5.28 21.82
C GLY A 209 -4.68 6.77 21.70
N GLU A 210 -3.62 7.57 21.53
CA GLU A 210 -3.73 9.01 21.30
C GLU A 210 -4.49 9.31 20.00
N ALA A 211 -4.10 8.69 18.88
CA ALA A 211 -4.78 8.92 17.59
C ALA A 211 -6.27 8.53 17.65
N LEU A 212 -6.59 7.39 18.26
CA LEU A 212 -7.96 6.93 18.42
C LEU A 212 -8.78 7.87 19.32
N GLY A 213 -8.21 8.32 20.44
CA GLY A 213 -8.82 9.31 21.33
C GLY A 213 -8.97 10.71 20.71
N ALA A 214 -8.09 11.08 19.79
CA ALA A 214 -8.11 12.37 19.08
C ALA A 214 -9.11 12.45 17.92
N GLY A 215 -9.95 11.42 17.73
CA GLY A 215 -11.08 11.44 16.78
C GLY A 215 -11.09 10.31 15.77
N ALA A 216 -9.96 9.58 15.59
CA ALA A 216 -9.95 8.42 14.69
C ALA A 216 -10.91 7.31 15.16
N GLY A 217 -11.03 7.11 16.48
CA GLY A 217 -11.94 6.14 17.06
C GLY A 217 -13.41 6.47 16.79
N ALA A 218 -13.80 7.74 16.92
CA ALA A 218 -15.14 8.22 16.60
C ALA A 218 -15.45 8.05 15.10
N ALA A 219 -14.54 8.47 14.21
CA ALA A 219 -14.70 8.33 12.77
C ALA A 219 -14.84 6.87 12.31
N LEU A 220 -14.11 5.94 12.96
CA LEU A 220 -14.28 4.50 12.76
C LEU A 220 -15.65 4.01 13.25
N GLY A 221 -16.07 4.44 14.44
CA GLY A 221 -17.36 4.08 15.04
C GLY A 221 -18.56 4.52 14.21
N GLU A 222 -18.44 5.63 13.49
CA GLU A 222 -19.48 6.15 12.58
C GLU A 222 -19.63 5.35 11.27
N CYS A 223 -18.70 4.46 10.94
CA CYS A 223 -18.83 3.61 9.76
C CYS A 223 -19.95 2.58 10.02
N PRO A 224 -21.05 2.53 9.24
CA PRO A 224 -22.15 1.57 9.48
C PRO A 224 -21.94 0.22 8.76
N TYR A 225 -20.86 0.09 7.99
CA TYR A 225 -20.69 -1.00 7.03
C TYR A 225 -20.32 -2.34 7.69
N PRO A 226 -20.84 -3.49 7.21
CA PRO A 226 -20.45 -4.82 7.72
C PRO A 226 -18.95 -5.10 7.62
N TYR A 227 -18.29 -4.61 6.57
CA TYR A 227 -16.84 -4.64 6.43
C TYR A 227 -16.27 -3.23 6.50
N VAL A 228 -15.35 -3.05 7.45
CA VAL A 228 -14.50 -1.87 7.57
C VAL A 228 -13.10 -2.34 7.86
N ARG A 229 -12.14 -1.84 7.09
CA ARG A 229 -10.71 -2.08 7.30
C ARG A 229 -9.96 -0.76 7.24
N LEU A 230 -9.24 -0.45 8.31
CA LEU A 230 -8.32 0.66 8.37
C LEU A 230 -6.90 0.11 8.38
N GLU A 231 -6.07 0.59 7.46
CA GLU A 231 -4.64 0.30 7.42
C GLU A 231 -3.86 1.58 7.67
N VAL A 232 -2.90 1.54 8.59
CA VAL A 232 -2.02 2.67 8.90
C VAL A 232 -0.57 2.21 8.82
N GLY A 233 0.30 3.02 8.23
CA GLY A 233 1.73 2.74 8.13
C GLY A 233 2.27 3.00 6.72
N TYR A 234 3.59 2.86 6.56
CA TYR A 234 4.28 3.08 5.28
C TYR A 234 4.04 4.48 4.67
N GLY A 235 3.63 5.46 5.49
CA GLY A 235 3.32 6.81 5.05
C GLY A 235 1.89 6.98 4.53
N LEU A 236 0.99 6.04 4.83
CA LEU A 236 -0.39 6.02 4.36
C LEU A 236 -1.37 5.74 5.50
N VAL A 237 -2.58 6.28 5.33
CA VAL A 237 -3.80 5.89 6.03
C VAL A 237 -4.80 5.44 4.98
N THR A 238 -5.28 4.21 5.03
CA THR A 238 -6.27 3.69 4.08
C THR A 238 -7.49 3.17 4.80
N LEU A 239 -8.65 3.75 4.51
CA LEU A 239 -9.95 3.29 4.99
C LEU A 239 -10.70 2.59 3.86
N ARG A 240 -11.17 1.38 4.12
CA ARG A 240 -11.97 0.57 3.19
C ARG A 240 -13.31 0.21 3.78
N ARG A 241 -14.30 0.12 2.89
CA ARG A 241 -15.62 -0.46 3.17
C ARG A 241 -16.02 -1.47 2.10
N ASN A 242 -17.00 -2.31 2.38
CA ASN A 242 -17.61 -3.16 1.36
C ASN A 242 -18.38 -2.37 0.30
N GLY A 243 -18.52 -2.94 -0.89
CA GLY A 243 -19.36 -2.42 -1.96
C GLY A 243 -18.70 -1.32 -2.78
N PHE A 244 -19.24 -1.08 -3.98
CA PHE A 244 -18.87 0.06 -4.82
C PHE A 244 -19.71 1.28 -4.41
N ALA A 245 -19.06 2.34 -3.96
CA ALA A 245 -19.72 3.48 -3.34
C ALA A 245 -20.31 4.43 -4.37
N SER A 246 -21.47 4.97 -4.05
CA SER A 246 -22.03 6.16 -4.68
C SER A 246 -21.19 7.41 -4.35
N GLU A 247 -21.41 8.50 -5.09
CA GLU A 247 -20.71 9.77 -4.86
C GLU A 247 -20.95 10.32 -3.44
N GLU A 248 -22.19 10.22 -2.94
CA GLU A 248 -22.54 10.64 -1.58
C GLU A 248 -21.81 9.80 -0.52
N GLU A 249 -21.77 8.47 -0.70
CA GLU A 249 -21.07 7.58 0.21
C GLU A 249 -19.56 7.82 0.20
N ILE A 250 -18.98 8.13 -0.96
CA ILE A 250 -17.56 8.50 -1.10
C ILE A 250 -17.28 9.77 -0.30
N LYS A 251 -18.13 10.80 -0.40
CA LYS A 251 -17.95 12.03 0.37
C LYS A 251 -17.86 11.73 1.87
N THR A 252 -18.76 10.89 2.39
CA THR A 252 -18.74 10.49 3.80
C THR A 252 -17.51 9.64 4.14
N LEU A 253 -17.09 8.75 3.24
CA LEU A 253 -15.90 7.91 3.46
C LEU A 253 -14.62 8.76 3.48
N VAL A 254 -14.51 9.76 2.60
CA VAL A 254 -13.38 10.71 2.55
C VAL A 254 -13.32 11.52 3.84
N ASP A 255 -14.43 12.09 4.29
CA ASP A 255 -14.49 12.85 5.55
C ASP A 255 -13.99 12.02 6.76
N ARG A 256 -14.43 10.76 6.86
CA ARG A 256 -13.95 9.85 7.92
C ARG A 256 -12.47 9.54 7.77
N ALA A 257 -12.01 9.25 6.54
CA ALA A 257 -10.61 8.95 6.28
C ALA A 257 -9.70 10.14 6.60
N GLU A 258 -10.13 11.38 6.31
CA GLU A 258 -9.39 12.60 6.64
C GLU A 258 -9.29 12.84 8.14
N ARG A 259 -10.38 12.65 8.89
CA ARG A 259 -10.35 12.72 10.36
C ARG A 259 -9.40 11.69 10.97
N ILE A 260 -9.41 10.45 10.46
CA ILE A 260 -8.46 9.42 10.88
C ILE A 260 -7.02 9.81 10.50
N ALA A 261 -6.80 10.27 9.27
CA ALA A 261 -5.49 10.68 8.79
C ALA A 261 -4.88 11.81 9.61
N GLU A 262 -5.68 12.82 9.97
CA GLU A 262 -5.23 13.96 10.78
C GLU A 262 -4.88 13.53 12.20
N ALA A 263 -5.71 12.70 12.82
CA ALA A 263 -5.43 12.19 14.16
C ALA A 263 -4.14 11.36 14.21
N PHE A 264 -3.92 10.48 13.22
CA PHE A 264 -2.65 9.72 13.13
C PHE A 264 -1.46 10.60 12.77
N ALA A 265 -1.62 11.64 11.93
CA ALA A 265 -0.56 12.58 11.64
C ALA A 265 -0.09 13.31 12.91
N GLY A 266 -1.04 13.81 13.71
CA GLY A 266 -0.75 14.50 14.97
C GLY A 266 -0.07 13.59 16.00
N ALA A 267 -0.63 12.41 16.24
CA ALA A 267 -0.07 11.46 17.21
C ALA A 267 1.34 10.98 16.80
N CYS A 268 1.52 10.55 15.54
CA CYS A 268 2.83 10.12 15.06
C CYS A 268 3.83 11.28 14.99
N GLY A 269 3.38 12.50 14.74
CA GLY A 269 4.21 13.70 14.71
C GLY A 269 4.96 13.96 16.01
N ARG A 270 4.45 13.50 17.17
CA ARG A 270 5.15 13.60 18.46
C ARG A 270 6.40 12.72 18.57
N LEU A 271 6.50 11.69 17.72
CA LEU A 271 7.66 10.82 17.61
C LEU A 271 8.76 11.45 16.75
N ALA A 272 8.46 12.52 16.00
CA ALA A 272 9.44 13.21 15.18
C ALA A 272 10.52 13.89 16.04
N ARG A 273 11.73 13.95 15.50
CA ARG A 273 12.88 14.67 16.04
C ARG A 273 13.53 15.46 14.90
N PRO A 274 12.87 16.50 14.36
CA PRO A 274 13.34 17.20 13.18
C PRO A 274 14.77 17.74 13.33
N GLN A 275 15.57 17.61 12.27
CA GLN A 275 16.94 18.12 12.24
C GLN A 275 17.26 18.79 10.90
N ALA A 276 18.33 19.58 10.85
CA ALA A 276 18.81 20.17 9.59
C ALA A 276 19.25 19.07 8.61
N PHE A 277 18.91 19.23 7.33
CA PHE A 277 19.14 18.21 6.32
C PHE A 277 20.61 17.85 6.12
N ASP A 278 21.52 18.81 6.23
CA ASP A 278 22.96 18.57 6.07
C ASP A 278 23.56 17.76 7.22
N LEU A 279 22.97 17.73 8.40
CA LEU A 279 23.50 17.01 9.55
C LEU A 279 23.31 15.48 9.43
N PRO A 280 24.27 14.67 9.91
CA PRO A 280 24.05 13.23 10.04
C PRO A 280 22.96 12.95 11.07
N VAL A 281 22.18 11.88 10.85
CA VAL A 281 21.21 11.42 11.87
C VAL A 281 21.95 10.79 13.05
N PRO A 282 21.37 10.81 14.27
CA PRO A 282 21.95 10.11 15.41
C PRO A 282 22.19 8.63 15.09
N PRO A 283 23.25 8.00 15.62
CA PRO A 283 23.44 6.56 15.48
C PRO A 283 22.26 5.79 16.09
N ALA A 284 22.07 4.55 15.64
CA ALA A 284 21.11 3.64 16.25
C ALA A 284 21.39 3.50 17.76
N GLU A 285 20.33 3.49 18.56
CA GLU A 285 20.49 3.12 19.97
C GLU A 285 20.86 1.63 20.05
N PRO A 286 21.81 1.24 20.91
CA PRO A 286 22.11 -0.17 21.13
C PRO A 286 20.84 -0.92 21.53
N GLY A 287 20.41 -1.86 20.69
CA GLY A 287 19.28 -2.73 21.00
C GLY A 287 19.65 -3.76 22.08
N PRO A 288 18.65 -4.48 22.63
CA PRO A 288 18.91 -5.59 23.53
C PRO A 288 19.73 -6.67 22.83
N GLU A 289 20.59 -7.37 23.57
CA GLU A 289 21.34 -8.50 23.02
C GLU A 289 20.39 -9.57 22.49
N LEU A 290 20.51 -9.86 21.19
CA LEU A 290 19.71 -10.88 20.54
C LEU A 290 20.34 -12.26 20.74
N SER A 291 19.51 -13.23 21.14
CA SER A 291 19.88 -14.64 21.11
C SER A 291 20.25 -15.08 19.68
N ARG A 292 20.98 -16.19 19.53
CA ARG A 292 21.37 -16.71 18.22
C ARG A 292 20.17 -16.94 17.28
N LYS A 293 19.06 -17.45 17.82
CA LYS A 293 17.81 -17.67 17.06
C LYS A 293 17.19 -16.33 16.62
N GLN A 294 17.18 -15.34 17.49
CA GLN A 294 16.66 -14.00 17.16
C GLN A 294 17.53 -13.30 16.11
N ARG A 295 18.86 -13.45 16.17
CA ARG A 295 19.77 -12.94 15.14
C ARG A 295 19.51 -13.57 13.78
N ALA A 296 19.45 -14.90 13.70
CA ALA A 296 19.14 -15.58 12.45
C ALA A 296 17.78 -15.16 11.87
N LEU A 297 16.75 -14.99 12.71
CA LEU A 297 15.44 -14.47 12.27
C LEU A 297 15.52 -13.02 11.79
N ALA A 298 16.31 -12.17 12.46
CA ALA A 298 16.52 -10.79 12.06
C ALA A 298 17.27 -10.69 10.72
N GLU A 299 18.29 -11.51 10.50
CA GLU A 299 19.03 -11.60 9.24
C GLU A 299 18.13 -12.04 8.07
N ILE A 300 17.27 -13.04 8.30
CA ILE A 300 16.26 -13.46 7.30
C ILE A 300 15.28 -12.32 7.02
N ALA A 301 14.83 -11.61 8.06
CA ALA A 301 13.89 -10.49 7.93
C ALA A 301 14.53 -9.24 7.29
N ASP A 302 15.86 -9.07 7.40
CA ASP A 302 16.61 -8.01 6.74
C ASP A 302 16.69 -8.22 5.23
N MET A 303 16.60 -9.47 4.75
CA MET A 303 16.65 -9.82 3.33
C MET A 303 17.91 -9.28 2.60
N GLY A 304 19.03 -9.12 3.32
CA GLY A 304 20.30 -8.63 2.78
C GLY A 304 20.34 -7.11 2.54
N ILE A 305 19.38 -6.35 3.06
CA ILE A 305 19.33 -4.89 2.91
C ILE A 305 20.52 -4.22 3.60
N SER A 306 20.95 -4.71 4.76
CA SER A 306 22.05 -4.13 5.52
C SER A 306 23.39 -4.26 4.76
N GLN A 307 23.63 -5.44 4.17
CA GLN A 307 24.79 -5.66 3.28
C GLN A 307 24.73 -4.82 2.01
N ALA A 308 23.53 -4.59 1.47
CA ALA A 308 23.34 -3.70 0.33
C ALA A 308 23.67 -2.23 0.69
N ALA A 309 23.33 -1.79 1.91
CA ALA A 309 23.66 -0.47 2.42
C ALA A 309 25.16 -0.25 2.49
N GLU A 310 25.89 -1.18 3.11
CA GLU A 310 27.35 -1.13 3.23
C GLU A 310 28.03 -1.10 1.85
N ARG A 311 27.56 -1.94 0.92
CA ARG A 311 28.09 -1.96 -0.45
C ARG A 311 27.87 -0.63 -1.18
N ILE A 312 26.65 -0.08 -1.11
CA ILE A 312 26.33 1.22 -1.76
C ILE A 312 27.15 2.35 -1.12
N ALA A 313 27.25 2.36 0.20
CA ALA A 313 28.05 3.33 0.94
C ALA A 313 29.53 3.28 0.50
N ALA A 314 30.12 2.08 0.44
CA ALA A 314 31.49 1.91 -0.02
C ALA A 314 31.68 2.30 -1.50
N GLU A 315 30.78 1.89 -2.39
CA GLU A 315 30.84 2.19 -3.83
C GLU A 315 30.75 3.69 -4.12
N MET A 316 29.93 4.41 -3.35
CA MET A 316 29.60 5.82 -3.58
C MET A 316 30.38 6.78 -2.67
N GLY A 317 31.19 6.28 -1.74
CA GLY A 317 31.90 7.09 -0.74
C GLY A 317 30.94 7.79 0.26
N LEU A 318 29.88 7.10 0.67
CA LEU A 318 28.84 7.58 1.59
C LEU A 318 28.91 6.86 2.93
N GLU A 319 28.16 7.36 3.92
CA GLU A 319 27.99 6.75 5.24
C GLU A 319 26.58 6.15 5.37
N VAL A 320 26.47 4.98 5.98
CA VAL A 320 25.17 4.37 6.28
C VAL A 320 24.54 5.09 7.48
N GLU A 321 23.30 5.54 7.32
CA GLU A 321 22.49 6.12 8.40
C GLU A 321 21.43 5.13 8.89
N ASP A 322 21.01 5.26 10.15
CA ASP A 322 19.91 4.45 10.69
C ASP A 322 18.56 4.87 10.05
N PRO A 323 17.83 3.94 9.40
CA PRO A 323 16.59 4.29 8.71
C PRO A 323 15.45 4.76 9.61
N ALA A 324 15.42 4.34 10.89
CA ALA A 324 14.39 4.78 11.83
C ALA A 324 14.68 6.21 12.32
N ARG A 325 15.95 6.52 12.63
CA ARG A 325 16.41 7.88 12.96
C ARG A 325 16.22 8.83 11.79
N PHE A 326 16.52 8.41 10.57
CA PHE A 326 16.22 9.18 9.37
C PHE A 326 14.75 9.58 9.28
N GLN A 327 13.81 8.66 9.54
CA GLN A 327 12.39 8.99 9.49
C GLN A 327 11.96 9.93 10.62
N GLN A 328 12.53 9.76 11.83
CA GLN A 328 12.28 10.70 12.93
C GLN A 328 12.76 12.10 12.57
N ALA A 329 13.91 12.19 11.89
CA ALA A 329 14.54 13.46 11.55
C ALA A 329 13.86 14.17 10.37
N PHE A 330 13.29 13.41 9.44
CA PHE A 330 12.63 13.94 8.24
C PHE A 330 11.23 13.34 8.06
N PRO A 331 10.31 13.57 9.02
CA PRO A 331 9.01 12.89 9.08
C PRO A 331 8.10 13.22 7.90
N ASP A 332 8.30 14.38 7.28
CA ASP A 332 7.48 14.91 6.19
C ASP A 332 7.96 14.51 4.80
N VAL A 333 9.09 13.78 4.70
CA VAL A 333 9.65 13.34 3.42
C VAL A 333 8.58 12.65 2.59
N VAL A 334 8.46 13.10 1.36
CA VAL A 334 7.32 12.77 0.52
C VAL A 334 7.42 11.38 -0.14
N MET A 335 8.61 10.79 -0.18
CA MET A 335 8.88 9.49 -0.81
C MET A 335 8.01 8.35 -0.25
N PRO A 336 7.26 7.60 -1.07
CA PRO A 336 6.38 6.52 -0.59
C PRO A 336 7.11 5.39 0.16
N GLY A 337 6.52 4.86 1.25
CA GLY A 337 7.06 3.71 2.00
C GLY A 337 7.93 4.09 3.21
N THR A 338 8.34 3.08 3.97
CA THR A 338 9.22 3.19 5.15
C THR A 338 10.67 2.97 4.72
N ALA A 339 11.58 3.85 5.09
CA ALA A 339 13.01 3.69 4.79
C ALA A 339 13.55 2.39 5.39
N ARG A 340 14.33 1.68 4.59
CA ARG A 340 15.02 0.43 4.95
C ARG A 340 16.54 0.56 4.81
N LEU A 341 16.98 1.51 4.00
CA LEU A 341 18.37 1.81 3.73
C LEU A 341 18.49 3.31 3.49
N VAL A 342 19.48 3.93 4.13
CA VAL A 342 19.81 5.34 3.96
C VAL A 342 21.32 5.47 3.91
N CYS A 343 21.84 6.11 2.87
CA CYS A 343 23.25 6.48 2.76
C CYS A 343 23.37 7.99 2.58
N ARG A 344 24.16 8.65 3.42
CA ARG A 344 24.38 10.11 3.42
C ARG A 344 25.81 10.44 3.03
N GLY A 345 26.01 11.53 2.29
CA GLY A 345 27.34 12.10 2.08
C GLY A 345 27.32 13.12 0.94
N THR A 346 28.50 13.59 0.54
CA THR A 346 28.64 14.37 -0.70
C THR A 346 28.36 13.45 -1.88
N LEU A 347 27.27 13.72 -2.60
CA LEU A 347 26.84 12.81 -3.66
C LEU A 347 27.79 12.90 -4.88
N PRO A 348 28.23 11.76 -5.45
CA PRO A 348 29.09 11.75 -6.62
C PRO A 348 28.55 12.60 -7.78
N GLY A 349 29.41 13.44 -8.37
CA GLY A 349 29.03 14.36 -9.43
C GLY A 349 28.38 15.67 -8.95
N THR A 350 28.36 15.91 -7.63
CA THR A 350 27.82 17.13 -7.01
C THR A 350 28.77 17.67 -5.94
N ALA A 351 28.54 18.91 -5.50
CA ALA A 351 29.20 19.47 -4.30
C ALA A 351 28.30 19.44 -3.05
N VAL A 352 27.12 18.84 -3.15
CA VAL A 352 26.09 18.91 -2.11
C VAL A 352 26.02 17.65 -1.25
N ILE A 353 25.72 17.85 0.03
CA ILE A 353 25.35 16.74 0.92
C ILE A 353 23.93 16.32 0.56
N GLY A 354 23.75 15.03 0.30
CA GLY A 354 22.45 14.44 0.02
C GLY A 354 22.33 13.03 0.58
N ARG A 355 21.20 12.38 0.28
CA ARG A 355 20.93 11.01 0.72
C ARG A 355 20.42 10.14 -0.41
N ILE A 356 20.90 8.91 -0.46
CA ILE A 356 20.30 7.81 -1.23
C ILE A 356 19.45 7.00 -0.27
N VAL A 357 18.18 6.80 -0.62
CA VAL A 357 17.19 6.13 0.24
C VAL A 357 16.51 5.01 -0.53
N TYR A 358 16.34 3.86 0.11
CA TYR A 358 15.43 2.83 -0.37
C TYR A 358 14.32 2.57 0.65
N THR A 359 13.09 2.58 0.17
CA THR A 359 11.89 2.39 1.01
C THR A 359 11.15 1.11 0.66
N ALA A 360 10.60 0.46 1.69
CA ALA A 360 9.64 -0.62 1.55
C ALA A 360 8.21 -0.07 1.73
N GLN A 361 7.32 -0.37 0.79
CA GLN A 361 5.90 -0.01 0.92
C GLN A 361 5.09 -1.12 1.61
N GLY A 362 5.67 -2.31 1.82
CA GLY A 362 5.08 -3.41 2.59
C GLY A 362 3.84 -4.05 1.98
N ARG A 363 3.22 -4.99 2.72
CA ARG A 363 1.99 -5.72 2.33
C ARG A 363 2.08 -6.29 0.90
N ARG A 364 1.15 -5.87 0.04
CA ARG A 364 1.03 -6.21 -1.40
C ARG A 364 2.28 -5.82 -2.22
N ALA A 365 3.20 -5.06 -1.64
CA ALA A 365 4.47 -4.62 -2.21
C ALA A 365 5.72 -5.20 -1.51
N GLY A 366 5.55 -6.10 -0.53
CA GLY A 366 6.58 -6.43 0.46
C GLY A 366 7.90 -7.00 -0.07
N SER A 367 7.91 -7.60 -1.26
CA SER A 367 9.11 -8.17 -1.90
C SER A 367 9.89 -7.18 -2.77
N THR A 368 9.46 -5.92 -2.83
CA THR A 368 10.05 -4.89 -3.69
C THR A 368 10.33 -3.63 -2.90
N ILE A 369 11.37 -2.90 -3.30
CA ILE A 369 11.73 -1.61 -2.70
C ILE A 369 11.77 -0.52 -3.76
N ARG A 370 11.69 0.73 -3.32
CA ARG A 370 11.72 1.91 -4.18
C ARG A 370 12.97 2.73 -3.86
N GLY A 371 13.76 3.03 -4.88
CA GLY A 371 14.92 3.91 -4.76
C GLY A 371 14.54 5.39 -4.87
N GLY A 372 15.27 6.23 -4.17
CA GLY A 372 15.17 7.67 -4.26
C GLY A 372 16.43 8.39 -3.80
N VAL A 373 16.51 9.67 -4.14
CA VAL A 373 17.57 10.60 -3.77
C VAL A 373 16.95 11.85 -3.18
N LEU A 374 17.52 12.32 -2.08
CA LEU A 374 17.14 13.56 -1.43
C LEU A 374 18.29 14.55 -1.56
N LEU A 375 17.95 15.78 -1.95
CA LEU A 375 18.86 16.91 -2.12
C LEU A 375 18.31 18.13 -1.37
N PRO A 376 19.16 19.10 -1.01
CA PRO A 376 18.67 20.41 -0.58
C PRO A 376 17.83 21.04 -1.68
N ALA A 377 16.65 21.55 -1.34
CA ALA A 377 15.81 22.28 -2.28
C ALA A 377 16.50 23.58 -2.72
N ALA A 378 16.27 23.98 -3.97
CA ALA A 378 16.70 25.28 -4.44
C ALA A 378 15.85 26.38 -3.81
N SER A 379 16.44 27.51 -3.44
CA SER A 379 15.70 28.66 -2.91
C SER A 379 14.68 29.24 -3.90
N SER A 380 14.90 29.01 -5.19
CA SER A 380 14.02 29.39 -6.31
C SER A 380 13.10 28.26 -6.78
N ALA A 381 12.99 27.16 -6.03
CA ALA A 381 12.20 25.99 -6.45
C ALA A 381 10.73 26.38 -6.70
N PRO A 382 10.14 25.99 -7.85
CA PRO A 382 8.73 26.24 -8.12
C PRO A 382 7.84 25.44 -7.16
N LYS A 383 6.59 25.90 -7.00
CA LYS A 383 5.57 25.13 -6.29
C LYS A 383 5.28 23.83 -7.05
N MET A 384 5.43 22.70 -6.38
CA MET A 384 5.17 21.38 -6.96
C MET A 384 3.70 20.98 -6.85
N PRO A 385 3.16 20.22 -7.82
CA PRO A 385 1.84 19.63 -7.69
C PRO A 385 1.84 18.53 -6.62
N LEU A 386 0.70 18.38 -5.95
CA LEU A 386 0.54 17.33 -4.94
C LEU A 386 0.72 15.94 -5.57
N GLY A 387 1.52 15.11 -4.89
CA GLY A 387 1.86 13.76 -5.35
C GLY A 387 3.13 13.68 -6.20
N GLY A 388 3.78 14.82 -6.46
CA GLY A 388 5.00 14.92 -7.25
C GLY A 388 4.73 15.03 -8.75
N GLU A 389 5.69 15.63 -9.45
CA GLU A 389 5.70 15.76 -10.91
C GLU A 389 6.44 14.57 -11.54
N PRO A 390 5.81 13.80 -12.43
CA PRO A 390 6.49 12.74 -13.16
C PRO A 390 7.40 13.33 -14.25
N VAL A 391 8.64 12.87 -14.31
CA VAL A 391 9.57 13.15 -15.40
C VAL A 391 9.76 11.87 -16.21
N GLU A 392 9.15 11.84 -17.40
CA GLU A 392 9.13 10.67 -18.29
C GLU A 392 10.54 10.28 -18.74
N ALA A 393 11.41 11.25 -19.03
CA ALA A 393 12.77 11.02 -19.53
C ALA A 393 13.66 10.22 -18.56
N THR A 394 13.43 10.36 -17.26
CA THR A 394 14.20 9.68 -16.20
C THR A 394 13.39 8.59 -15.50
N ASN A 395 12.11 8.46 -15.83
CA ASN A 395 11.14 7.59 -15.17
C ASN A 395 11.10 7.79 -13.64
N MET A 396 11.18 9.05 -13.21
CA MET A 396 11.14 9.44 -11.80
C MET A 396 9.97 10.37 -11.49
N TYR A 397 9.65 10.51 -10.21
CA TYR A 397 8.90 11.64 -9.68
C TYR A 397 9.87 12.61 -9.01
N GLY A 398 9.56 13.91 -9.05
CA GLY A 398 10.18 14.94 -8.22
C GLY A 398 9.13 15.71 -7.41
N ASP A 399 9.42 15.99 -6.15
CA ASP A 399 8.53 16.72 -5.24
C ASP A 399 9.36 17.43 -4.16
N LEU A 400 8.71 18.30 -3.38
CA LEU A 400 9.32 19.05 -2.27
C LEU A 400 8.73 18.60 -0.93
N ALA A 401 9.61 18.49 0.07
CA ALA A 401 9.28 18.30 1.48
C ALA A 401 9.96 19.40 2.29
N GLY A 402 9.32 20.57 2.39
CA GLY A 402 9.96 21.75 2.99
C GLY A 402 11.18 22.19 2.17
N ASP A 403 12.35 22.15 2.79
CA ASP A 403 13.65 22.49 2.21
C ASP A 403 14.37 21.28 1.57
N ILE A 404 13.68 20.16 1.39
CA ILE A 404 14.22 18.94 0.79
C ILE A 404 13.55 18.68 -0.56
N ALA A 405 14.34 18.60 -1.62
CA ALA A 405 13.92 18.05 -2.90
C ALA A 405 14.06 16.54 -2.90
N VAL A 406 12.99 15.84 -3.28
CA VAL A 406 12.89 14.39 -3.20
C VAL A 406 12.61 13.83 -4.58
N PHE A 407 13.46 12.91 -5.03
CA PHE A 407 13.36 12.25 -6.33
C PHE A 407 13.24 10.75 -6.12
N TRP A 408 12.26 10.08 -6.71
CA TRP A 408 12.12 8.64 -6.56
C TRP A 408 11.66 7.94 -7.83
N ASP A 409 12.02 6.67 -7.95
CA ASP A 409 11.62 5.85 -9.08
C ASP A 409 10.10 5.77 -9.19
N ARG A 410 9.57 5.78 -10.42
CA ARG A 410 8.16 5.41 -10.65
C ARG A 410 7.95 3.90 -10.48
N GLY A 411 8.94 3.12 -10.90
CA GLY A 411 9.00 1.67 -10.70
C GLY A 411 9.44 1.26 -9.29
N ARG A 412 9.48 -0.05 -9.07
CA ARG A 412 10.08 -0.68 -7.88
C ARG A 412 11.06 -1.73 -8.35
N VAL A 413 12.07 -2.00 -7.55
CA VAL A 413 13.11 -2.97 -7.88
C VAL A 413 13.03 -4.19 -6.95
N SER A 414 13.38 -5.34 -7.50
CA SER A 414 13.64 -6.59 -6.78
C SER A 414 15.05 -7.05 -7.13
N GLY A 415 15.83 -7.47 -6.14
CA GLY A 415 17.21 -7.94 -6.35
C GLY A 415 18.24 -6.82 -6.19
N GLN A 416 19.19 -6.72 -7.14
CA GLN A 416 20.32 -5.79 -7.03
C GLN A 416 19.88 -4.32 -7.09
N LEU A 417 20.46 -3.51 -6.21
CA LEU A 417 20.15 -2.08 -6.06
C LEU A 417 21.17 -1.25 -6.84
N GLY A 418 20.73 -0.56 -7.90
CA GLY A 418 21.58 0.26 -8.77
C GLY A 418 21.69 1.71 -8.31
N ALA A 419 22.50 1.99 -7.29
CA ALA A 419 22.63 3.34 -6.70
C ALA A 419 23.22 4.39 -7.65
N VAL A 420 24.20 4.01 -8.48
CA VAL A 420 24.84 4.91 -9.46
C VAL A 420 23.82 5.41 -10.50
N ASP A 421 23.06 4.49 -11.10
CA ASP A 421 22.03 4.85 -12.09
C ASP A 421 20.88 5.64 -11.45
N LEU A 422 20.46 5.26 -10.25
CA LEU A 422 19.46 6.01 -9.46
C LEU A 422 19.90 7.46 -9.25
N LEU A 423 21.15 7.69 -8.82
CA LEU A 423 21.69 9.05 -8.63
C LEU A 423 21.72 9.82 -9.94
N ARG A 424 22.24 9.22 -11.01
CA ARG A 424 22.30 9.85 -12.34
C ARG A 424 20.92 10.32 -12.81
N ARG A 425 19.90 9.47 -12.68
CA ARG A 425 18.52 9.81 -13.05
C ARG A 425 17.92 10.88 -12.14
N ALA A 426 18.22 10.84 -10.84
CA ALA A 426 17.77 11.86 -9.89
C ALA A 426 18.35 13.24 -10.22
N LEU A 427 19.65 13.34 -10.53
CA LEU A 427 20.30 14.60 -10.90
C LEU A 427 19.76 15.16 -12.23
N ALA A 428 19.50 14.29 -13.21
CA ALA A 428 18.83 14.71 -14.45
C ALA A 428 17.40 15.24 -14.18
N THR A 429 16.65 14.58 -13.30
CA THR A 429 15.32 15.02 -12.87
C THR A 429 15.38 16.36 -12.13
N ALA A 430 16.36 16.54 -11.25
CA ALA A 430 16.61 17.77 -10.52
C ALA A 430 16.89 18.95 -11.47
N ALA A 431 17.71 18.73 -12.50
CA ALA A 431 18.03 19.73 -13.51
C ALA A 431 16.80 20.13 -14.35
N GLU A 432 15.97 19.16 -14.71
CA GLU A 432 14.74 19.39 -15.50
C GLU A 432 13.72 20.20 -14.70
N LEU A 433 13.46 19.81 -13.44
CA LEU A 433 12.47 20.46 -12.59
C LEU A 433 12.97 21.76 -11.93
N ARG A 434 14.29 21.94 -11.84
CA ARG A 434 14.95 23.09 -11.17
C ARG A 434 14.54 23.27 -9.71
N ILE A 435 14.34 22.16 -9.00
CA ILE A 435 13.86 22.17 -7.61
C ILE A 435 14.96 21.89 -6.58
N ALA A 436 16.16 21.50 -6.99
CA ALA A 436 17.26 21.16 -6.09
C ALA A 436 18.54 21.95 -6.38
N SER A 437 19.35 22.11 -5.34
CA SER A 437 20.74 22.52 -5.48
C SER A 437 21.57 21.29 -5.84
N THR A 438 22.26 21.32 -6.99
CA THR A 438 23.11 20.22 -7.51
C THR A 438 24.55 20.62 -7.59
#